data_AF-A0A1J5U930-F1
#
_entry.id   AF-A0A1J5U930-F1
#
_cell.length_a   1.000
_cell.length_b   1.000
_cell.length_c   1.000
_cell.angle_alpha   90.00
_cell.angle_beta   90.00
_cell.angle_gamma   90.00
#
_symmetry.space_group_name_H-M   'P 1'
#
loop_
_entity.id
_entity.type
_entity.pdbx_description
1 polymer ?
#
loop_
_entity_poly.entity_id
_entity_poly.type
_entity_poly.pdbx_seq_one_letter_code
_entity_poly.pdbx_strand_id
1 'polypeptide(L)'
;MIKYPNAKTSQKRISILANIPHRITQRGNRNCDVFFCDANKDYYLELLQTYTNKRQVDILAYCLMTNHIHLILKLATADACKKF
;
A
#
# COMPACT_ATOMS: atom_id res chain seq x y z
N MET A 1 16.93 -21.37 -23.83
CA MET A 1 17.38 -20.26 -22.96
C MET A 1 16.91 -18.94 -23.59
N ILE A 2 15.72 -18.45 -23.22
CA ILE A 2 15.10 -17.27 -23.86
C ILE A 2 15.30 -16.07 -22.92
N LYS A 3 16.01 -15.04 -23.39
CA LYS A 3 16.17 -13.76 -22.70
C LYS A 3 14.94 -12.89 -22.97
N TYR A 4 14.23 -12.48 -21.91
CA TYR A 4 13.17 -11.47 -22.02
C TYR A 4 13.80 -10.08 -22.18
N PRO A 5 13.35 -9.24 -23.14
CA PRO A 5 13.84 -7.88 -23.29
C PRO A 5 13.38 -7.01 -22.12
N ASN A 6 14.31 -6.16 -21.67
CA ASN A 6 14.17 -5.26 -20.52
C ASN A 6 13.09 -4.20 -20.84
N ALA A 7 11.87 -4.42 -20.36
CA ALA A 7 10.78 -3.47 -20.52
C ALA A 7 11.10 -2.20 -19.73
N LYS A 8 11.39 -1.09 -20.44
CA LYS A 8 11.50 0.24 -19.83
C LYS A 8 10.14 0.58 -19.21
N THR A 9 10.05 0.44 -17.90
CA THR A 9 8.84 0.76 -17.13
C THR A 9 8.73 2.28 -17.08
N SER A 10 7.74 2.84 -17.79
CA SER A 10 7.34 4.23 -17.55
C SER A 10 6.82 4.33 -16.11
N GLN A 11 7.62 4.91 -15.23
CA GLN A 11 7.21 5.17 -13.85
C GLN A 11 6.10 6.22 -13.90
N LYS A 12 4.83 5.77 -13.89
CA LYS A 12 3.68 6.66 -13.78
C LYS A 12 3.80 7.42 -12.45
N ARG A 13 4.16 8.71 -12.52
CA ARG A 13 4.23 9.59 -11.34
C ARG A 13 2.81 9.82 -10.83
N ILE A 14 2.45 9.17 -9.72
CA ILE A 14 1.23 9.48 -8.99
C ILE A 14 1.55 10.72 -8.14
N SER A 15 0.92 11.85 -8.46
CA SER A 15 0.99 13.04 -7.61
C SER A 15 0.16 12.79 -6.35
N ILE A 16 0.81 12.72 -5.20
CA ILE A 16 0.15 12.53 -3.91
C ILE A 16 -0.03 13.90 -3.27
N LEU A 17 -1.28 14.27 -3.02
CA LEU A 17 -1.63 15.56 -2.42
C LEU A 17 -1.63 15.45 -0.90
N ALA A 18 -0.97 16.41 -0.24
CA ALA A 18 -1.01 16.56 1.20
C ALA A 18 -2.43 16.87 1.67
N ASN A 19 -2.76 16.46 2.90
CA ASN A 19 -4.00 16.77 3.60
C ASN A 19 -5.30 16.31 2.94
N ILE A 20 -5.22 15.53 1.85
CA ILE A 20 -6.38 14.92 1.19
C ILE A 20 -6.35 13.41 1.48
N PRO A 21 -7.48 12.81 1.89
CA PRO A 21 -7.59 11.36 2.02
C PRO A 21 -7.43 10.66 0.66
N HIS A 22 -6.55 9.65 0.63
CA HIS A 22 -6.33 8.78 -0.51
C HIS A 22 -6.81 7.38 -0.20
N ARG A 23 -7.53 6.78 -1.16
CA ARG A 23 -7.94 5.38 -1.10
C ARG A 23 -6.89 4.52 -1.79
N ILE A 24 -6.32 3.56 -1.06
CA ILE A 24 -5.42 2.53 -1.61
C ILE A 24 -6.14 1.18 -1.58
N THR A 25 -6.03 0.45 -2.68
CA THR A 25 -6.56 -0.91 -2.81
C THR A 25 -5.44 -1.84 -3.27
N GLN A 26 -5.21 -2.92 -2.54
CA GLN A 26 -4.23 -3.95 -2.89
C GLN A 26 -4.94 -5.30 -3.01
N ARG A 27 -4.82 -5.94 -4.18
CA ARG A 27 -5.38 -7.26 -4.45
C ARG A 27 -4.30 -8.29 -4.62
N GLY A 28 -4.55 -9.50 -4.11
CA GLY A 28 -3.74 -10.65 -4.44
C GLY A 28 -3.72 -10.87 -5.96
N ASN A 29 -2.55 -11.25 -6.47
CA ASN A 29 -2.41 -11.56 -7.90
C ASN A 29 -3.39 -12.67 -8.26
N ARG A 30 -4.15 -12.49 -9.35
CA ARG A 30 -5.22 -13.43 -9.77
C ARG A 30 -6.24 -13.75 -8.67
N ASN A 31 -6.51 -12.81 -7.76
CA ASN A 31 -7.43 -12.96 -6.63
C ASN A 31 -7.01 -14.02 -5.59
N CYS A 32 -5.75 -14.46 -5.64
CA CYS A 32 -5.18 -15.33 -4.62
C CYS A 32 -5.23 -14.67 -3.24
N ASP A 33 -5.21 -15.51 -2.21
CA ASP A 33 -5.17 -15.06 -0.84
C ASP A 33 -3.86 -14.32 -0.54
N VAL A 34 -4.00 -13.25 0.24
CA VAL A 34 -2.94 -12.39 0.76
C VAL A 34 -2.69 -12.72 2.24
N PHE A 35 -3.76 -13.04 2.98
CA PHE A 35 -3.70 -13.47 4.37
C PHE A 35 -4.15 -14.92 4.48
N PHE A 36 -3.32 -15.79 5.05
CA PHE A 36 -3.59 -17.21 5.21
C PHE A 36 -4.05 -17.57 6.63
N CYS A 37 -3.84 -16.66 7.59
CA CYS A 37 -4.34 -16.73 8.95
C CYS A 37 -4.50 -15.31 9.53
N ASP A 38 -5.19 -15.20 10.67
CA ASP A 38 -5.40 -13.90 11.32
C ASP A 38 -4.08 -13.27 11.81
N ALA A 39 -3.09 -14.08 12.21
CA ALA A 39 -1.76 -13.58 12.55
C ALA A 39 -1.06 -12.84 11.39
N ASN A 40 -1.38 -13.15 10.13
CA ASN A 40 -0.87 -12.39 8.99
C ASN A 40 -1.50 -10.99 8.90
N LYS A 41 -2.77 -10.84 9.28
CA LYS A 41 -3.46 -9.55 9.34
C LYS A 41 -2.89 -8.69 10.46
N ASP A 42 -2.66 -9.27 11.63
CA ASP A 42 -2.08 -8.58 12.78
C ASP A 42 -0.67 -8.06 12.44
N TYR A 43 0.18 -8.93 11.90
CA TYR A 43 1.52 -8.55 11.44
C TYR A 43 1.49 -7.46 10.37
N TYR A 44 0.52 -7.51 9.44
CA TYR A 44 0.35 -6.45 8.45
C TYR A 44 -0.01 -5.11 9.09
N LEU A 45 -0.91 -5.09 10.09
CA LEU A 45 -1.27 -3.88 10.81
C LEU A 45 -0.09 -3.31 11.60
N GLU A 46 0.73 -4.16 12.23
CA GLU A 46 1.96 -3.74 12.91
C GLU A 46 2.95 -3.07 11.96
N LEU A 47 3.18 -3.67 10.79
CA LEU A 47 4.00 -3.08 9.74
C LEU A 47 3.41 -1.75 9.27
N LEU A 48 2.11 -1.73 8.97
CA LEU A 48 1.42 -0.54 8.50
C LEU A 48 1.55 0.60 9.52
N GLN A 49 1.35 0.33 10.81
CA GLN A 49 1.53 1.30 11.89
C GLN A 49 2.99 1.78 11.98
N THR A 50 3.95 0.87 11.87
CA THR A 50 5.38 1.20 11.92
C THR A 50 5.77 2.19 10.81
N TYR A 51 5.30 1.97 9.58
CA TYR A 51 5.64 2.84 8.46
C TYR A 51 4.86 4.14 8.44
N THR A 52 3.59 4.13 8.84
CA THR A 52 2.74 5.32 8.89
C THR A 52 3.23 6.29 9.96
N ASN A 53 3.63 5.80 11.14
CA ASN A 53 4.25 6.61 12.19
C ASN A 53 5.57 7.25 11.73
N LYS A 54 6.43 6.51 11.03
CA LYS A 54 7.71 7.03 10.51
C LYS A 54 7.53 8.12 9.46
N ARG A 55 6.40 8.13 8.75
CA ARG A 55 6.16 9.01 7.58
C ARG A 55 5.08 10.06 7.82
N GLN A 56 4.56 10.20 9.04
CA GLN A 56 3.47 11.14 9.37
C GLN A 56 2.26 10.96 8.44
N VAL A 57 1.83 9.71 8.30
CA VAL A 57 0.64 9.33 7.55
C VAL A 57 -0.42 8.87 8.54
N ASP A 58 -1.60 9.46 8.46
CA ASP A 58 -2.74 9.06 9.28
C ASP A 58 -3.52 7.96 8.55
N ILE A 59 -3.84 6.87 9.26
CA ILE A 59 -4.77 5.84 8.79
C ILE A 59 -6.16 6.26 9.27
N LEU A 60 -7.03 6.63 8.33
CA LEU A 60 -8.41 7.03 8.66
C LEU A 60 -9.35 5.84 8.75
N ALA A 61 -9.15 4.83 7.89
CA ALA A 61 -9.91 3.59 7.89
C ALA A 61 -9.14 2.48 7.18
N TYR A 62 -9.41 1.22 7.54
CA TYR A 62 -8.90 0.06 6.83
C TYR A 62 -9.91 -1.09 6.82
N CYS A 63 -9.80 -1.97 5.83
CA CYS A 63 -10.50 -3.25 5.77
C CYS A 63 -9.56 -4.31 5.20
N LEU A 64 -9.39 -5.41 5.95
CA LEU A 64 -8.55 -6.54 5.58
C LEU A 64 -9.43 -7.74 5.24
N MET A 65 -9.52 -8.07 3.95
CA MET A 65 -10.11 -9.30 3.46
C MET A 65 -9.01 -10.29 3.12
N THR A 66 -9.33 -11.58 3.07
CA THR A 66 -8.37 -12.66 2.77
C THR A 66 -7.54 -12.38 1.51
N ASN A 67 -8.14 -11.83 0.45
CA ASN A 67 -7.48 -11.59 -0.84
C ASN A 67 -7.33 -10.11 -1.23
N HIS A 68 -7.78 -9.19 -0.39
CA HIS A 68 -7.83 -7.76 -0.74
C HIS A 68 -7.75 -6.85 0.49
N ILE A 69 -7.08 -5.72 0.33
CA ILE A 69 -6.90 -4.71 1.37
C ILE A 69 -7.45 -3.38 0.85
N HIS A 70 -8.23 -2.71 1.69
CA HIS A 70 -8.64 -1.32 1.48
C HIS A 70 -8.05 -0.45 2.58
N LEU A 71 -7.37 0.63 2.20
CA LEU A 71 -6.87 1.64 3.13
C LEU A 71 -7.38 3.02 2.72
N ILE A 72 -7.73 3.83 3.71
CA ILE A 72 -7.93 5.27 3.57
C ILE A 72 -6.84 5.95 4.40
N LEU A 73 -5.96 6.67 3.73
CA LEU A 73 -4.78 7.27 4.32
C LEU A 73 -4.75 8.76 4.02
N LYS A 74 -4.33 9.59 4.98
CA LYS A 74 -4.09 11.02 4.78
C LYS A 74 -2.64 11.32 5.09
N LEU A 75 -1.95 11.99 4.18
CA LEU A 75 -0.56 12.40 4.39
C LEU A 75 -0.55 13.82 4.96
N ALA A 76 0.27 14.06 5.99
CA ALA A 76 0.45 15.42 6.52
C ALA A 76 1.17 16.35 5.51
N THR A 77 2.10 15.80 4.72
CA THR A 77 2.88 16.54 3.71
C THR A 77 2.95 15.79 2.39
N ALA A 78 3.14 16.50 1.27
CA ALA A 78 3.16 15.89 -0.07
C ALA A 78 4.38 14.98 -0.29
N ASP A 79 5.42 15.15 0.53
CA ASP A 79 6.68 14.41 0.46
C ASP A 79 6.67 13.08 1.21
N ALA A 80 5.65 12.82 2.03
CA ALA A 80 5.57 11.62 2.88
C ALA A 80 5.53 10.29 2.09
N CYS A 81 5.16 10.32 0.80
CA CYS A 81 5.21 9.16 -0.10
C CYS A 81 6.31 9.27 -1.18
N LYS A 82 7.50 9.77 -0.85
CA LYS A 82 8.68 9.59 -1.72
C LYS A 82 9.17 8.13 -1.61
N LYS A 83 8.89 7.34 -2.65
CA LYS A 83 9.29 5.94 -2.88
C LYS A 83 8.80 4.90 -1.84
N PHE A 84 7.93 4.02 -2.31
CA PHE A 84 7.89 2.60 -1.93
C PHE A 84 8.63 1.83 -3.03
#